data_AF-A0A381TE61-F1
#
_entry.id   AF-A0A381TE61-F1
#
_cell.length_a   1.000
_cell.length_b   1.000
_cell.length_c   1.000
_cell.angle_alpha   90.00
_cell.angle_beta   90.00
_cell.angle_gamma   90.00
#
_symmetry.space_group_name_H-M   'P 1'
#
loop_
_entity.id
_entity.type
_entity.pdbx_description
1 polymer ?
#
loop_
_entity_poly.entity_id
_entity_poly.type
_entity_poly.pdbx_seq_one_letter_code
_entity_poly.pdbx_strand_id
1 'polypeptide(L)'
;MVVVGGMTRLTHSGLSIPDYKLISGAIPPINDQQWQEAFELYKQYPEYQKLNSNISLKEFKGIFFWEWLHRVIGRAIGLVFIIPFL
;
A
#
# COMPACT_ATOMS: atom_id res chain seq x y z
N MET A 1 2.02 11.06 8.73
CA MET A 1 2.97 10.78 7.63
C MET A 1 4.34 10.34 8.12
N VAL A 2 5.00 11.04 9.06
CA VAL A 2 6.37 10.69 9.49
C VAL A 2 6.45 9.35 10.23
N VAL A 3 5.59 9.11 11.24
CA VAL A 3 5.60 7.85 12.00
C VAL A 3 5.11 6.67 11.15
N VAL A 4 3.93 6.80 10.54
CA VAL A 4 3.36 5.74 9.69
C VAL A 4 4.23 5.46 8.46
N GLY A 5 4.74 6.50 7.79
CA GLY A 5 5.65 6.35 6.66
C GLY A 5 7.03 5.82 7.06
N GLY A 6 7.51 6.17 8.26
CA GLY A 6 8.69 5.57 8.86
C GLY A 6 8.50 4.07 9.08
N MET A 7 7.34 3.66 9.60
CA MET A 7 6.98 2.25 9.73
C MET A 7 6.91 1.57 8.36
N THR A 8 6.24 2.19 7.36
CA THR A 8 6.16 1.67 5.99
C THR A 8 7.55 1.39 5.39
N ARG A 9 8.52 2.26 5.69
CA ARG A 9 9.91 2.13 5.22
C ARG A 9 10.68 1.05 5.99
N LEU A 10 10.50 0.97 7.31
CA LEU A 10 11.14 -0.05 8.14
C LEU A 10 10.60 -1.46 7.86
N THR A 11 9.33 -1.58 7.46
CA THR A 11 8.70 -2.85 7.08
C THR A 11 8.91 -3.21 5.61
N HIS A 12 9.71 -2.43 4.86
CA HIS A 12 9.92 -2.61 3.41
C HIS A 12 8.61 -2.82 2.64
N SER A 13 7.57 -2.08 3.06
CA SER A 13 6.25 -2.10 2.43
C SER A 13 6.16 -1.10 1.27
N GLY A 14 7.29 -0.58 0.81
CA GLY A 14 7.32 0.24 -0.40
C GLY A 14 6.90 -0.58 -1.62
N LEU A 15 6.19 0.07 -2.55
CA LEU A 15 5.78 -0.50 -3.83
C LEU A 15 4.88 -1.75 -3.74
N SER A 16 4.34 -2.06 -2.55
CA SER A 16 3.32 -3.11 -2.35
C SER A 16 1.97 -2.75 -3.00
N ILE A 17 1.74 -1.45 -3.25
CA ILE A 17 0.64 -0.92 -4.06
C ILE A 17 1.22 -0.19 -5.29
N PRO A 18 1.59 -0.93 -6.34
CA PRO A 18 2.24 -0.36 -7.50
C PRO A 18 1.30 0.43 -8.43
N ASP A 19 0.00 0.09 -8.45
CA ASP A 19 -0.98 0.72 -9.32
C ASP A 19 -1.45 2.07 -8.74
N TYR A 20 -1.20 3.16 -9.48
CA TYR A 20 -1.57 4.53 -9.08
C TYR A 20 -3.01 4.87 -9.53
N LYS A 21 -3.99 4.08 -9.10
CA LYS A 21 -5.40 4.44 -9.34
C LYS A 21 -5.85 5.46 -8.30
N LEU A 22 -6.07 6.70 -8.75
CA LEU A 22 -6.40 7.85 -7.89
C LEU A 22 -7.64 7.62 -7.01
N ILE A 23 -8.66 6.96 -7.57
CA ILE A 23 -9.97 6.71 -6.94
C ILE A 23 -10.08 5.25 -6.48
N SER A 24 -9.77 4.29 -7.37
CA SER A 24 -9.89 2.85 -7.09
C SER A 24 -8.74 2.30 -6.22
N GLY A 25 -7.59 2.96 -6.16
CA GLY A 25 -6.48 2.59 -5.27
C GLY A 25 -6.70 2.99 -3.80
N ALA A 26 -7.92 3.41 -3.43
CA ALA A 26 -8.32 3.61 -2.04
C ALA A 26 -8.93 2.35 -1.42
N ILE A 27 -9.44 1.43 -2.24
CA ILE A 27 -10.12 0.22 -1.77
C ILE A 27 -9.11 -0.92 -1.84
N PRO A 28 -8.77 -1.56 -0.69
CA PRO A 28 -7.91 -2.73 -0.70
C PRO A 28 -8.63 -3.90 -1.40
N PRO A 29 -7.90 -4.90 -1.91
CA PRO A 29 -8.51 -6.11 -2.49
C PRO A 29 -9.53 -6.72 -1.52
N ILE A 30 -10.74 -6.98 -2.01
CA ILE A 30 -11.89 -7.42 -1.18
C ILE A 30 -12.12 -8.94 -1.24
N ASN A 31 -11.56 -9.62 -2.23
CA ASN A 31 -11.68 -11.06 -2.41
C ASN A 31 -10.31 -11.72 -2.65
N ASP A 32 -10.25 -13.05 -2.49
CA ASP A 32 -8.98 -13.78 -2.60
C ASP A 32 -8.36 -13.73 -4.00
N GLN A 33 -9.19 -13.67 -5.05
CA GLN A 33 -8.71 -13.53 -6.43
C GLN A 33 -7.95 -12.20 -6.62
N GLN A 34 -8.53 -11.09 -6.19
CA GLN A 34 -7.90 -9.76 -6.26
C GLN A 34 -6.64 -9.69 -5.41
N TRP A 35 -6.63 -10.36 -4.25
CA TRP A 35 -5.42 -10.47 -3.43
C TRP A 35 -4.31 -11.21 -4.16
N GLN A 36 -4.66 -12.29 -4.86
CA GLN A 36 -3.69 -13.04 -5.66
C GLN A 36 -3.19 -12.21 -6.85
N GLU A 37 -4.06 -11.51 -7.56
CA GLU A 37 -3.69 -10.61 -8.67
C GLU A 37 -2.75 -9.49 -8.20
N ALA A 38 -3.07 -8.85 -7.07
CA ALA A 38 -2.22 -7.83 -6.47
C ALA A 38 -0.86 -8.40 -6.03
N PHE A 39 -0.83 -9.62 -5.50
CA PHE A 39 0.41 -10.28 -5.11
C PHE A 39 1.25 -10.69 -6.32
N GLU A 40 0.65 -11.24 -7.38
CA GLU A 40 1.35 -11.53 -8.63
C GLU A 40 1.90 -10.27 -9.28
N LEU A 41 1.16 -9.16 -9.22
CA LEU A 41 1.65 -7.86 -9.67
C LEU A 41 2.85 -7.42 -8.82
N TYR A 42 2.76 -7.53 -7.50
CA TYR A 42 3.85 -7.18 -6.58
C TYR A 42 5.15 -7.98 -6.86
N LYS A 43 5.03 -9.26 -7.21
CA LYS A 43 6.18 -10.12 -7.56
C LYS A 43 7.01 -9.59 -8.74
N GLN A 44 6.40 -8.81 -9.63
CA GLN A 44 7.08 -8.22 -10.78
C GLN A 44 7.98 -7.04 -10.38
N TYR A 45 7.81 -6.48 -9.18
CA TYR A 45 8.57 -5.32 -8.74
C TYR A 45 9.90 -5.70 -8.08
N PRO A 46 10.93 -4.84 -8.21
CA PRO A 46 12.24 -5.08 -7.60
C PRO A 46 12.21 -5.24 -6.09
N GLU A 47 11.25 -4.62 -5.39
CA GLU A 47 11.10 -4.71 -3.94
C GLU A 47 10.80 -6.15 -3.50
N TYR A 48 9.90 -6.84 -4.22
CA TYR A 48 9.69 -8.27 -4.03
C TYR A 48 10.96 -9.05 -4.35
N GLN A 49 11.56 -8.83 -5.52
CA GLN A 49 12.70 -9.63 -5.98
C GLN A 49 13.95 -9.50 -5.09
N LYS A 50 14.16 -8.33 -4.47
CA LYS A 50 15.39 -8.03 -3.70
C LYS A 50 15.23 -8.14 -2.19
N LEU A 51 14.05 -7.83 -1.65
CA LEU A 51 13.84 -7.70 -0.21
C LEU A 51 12.79 -8.68 0.32
N ASN A 52 11.75 -8.98 -0.47
CA ASN A 52 10.61 -9.77 -0.03
C ASN A 52 10.39 -11.05 -0.86
N SER A 53 11.45 -11.66 -1.38
CA SER A 53 11.38 -12.66 -2.47
C SER A 53 10.72 -13.99 -2.10
N ASN A 54 10.42 -14.21 -0.82
CA ASN A 54 9.81 -15.44 -0.29
C ASN A 54 8.65 -15.18 0.69
N ILE A 55 8.01 -14.01 0.63
CA ILE A 55 6.89 -13.74 1.52
C ILE A 55 5.63 -14.49 1.07
N SER A 56 4.83 -14.96 2.02
CA SER A 56 3.50 -15.52 1.79
C SER A 56 2.47 -14.45 1.46
N LEU A 57 1.32 -14.86 0.92
CA LEU A 57 0.18 -13.94 0.70
C LEU A 57 -0.27 -13.27 2.01
N LYS A 58 -0.14 -13.94 3.16
CA LYS A 58 -0.48 -13.38 4.48
C LYS A 58 0.48 -12.26 4.88
N GLU A 59 1.78 -12.43 4.65
CA GLU A 59 2.79 -11.40 4.90
C GLU A 59 2.64 -10.24 3.92
N PHE A 60 2.31 -10.53 2.66
CA PHE A 60 1.96 -9.52 1.67
C PHE A 60 0.78 -8.64 2.12
N LYS A 61 -0.31 -9.24 2.63
CA LYS A 61 -1.44 -8.49 3.20
C LYS A 61 -1.01 -7.54 4.33
N GLY A 62 -0.01 -7.94 5.13
CA GLY A 62 0.55 -7.12 6.21
C GLY A 62 1.31 -5.88 5.70
N ILE A 63 2.24 -6.07 4.75
CA ILE A 63 2.96 -4.93 4.15
C ILE A 63 2.02 -4.02 3.34
N PHE A 64 1.06 -4.61 2.62
CA PHE A 64 0.04 -3.88 1.87
C PHE A 64 -0.78 -2.96 2.79
N PHE A 65 -1.17 -3.45 3.99
CA PHE A 65 -1.92 -2.67 4.96
C PHE A 65 -1.17 -1.41 5.39
N TRP A 66 0.13 -1.50 5.67
CA TRP A 66 0.93 -0.35 6.09
C TRP A 66 1.06 0.71 4.99
N GLU A 67 1.28 0.30 3.75
CA GLU A 67 1.33 1.23 2.62
C GLU A 67 -0.05 1.85 2.35
N TRP A 68 -1.12 1.05 2.39
CA TRP A 68 -2.48 1.54 2.24
C TRP A 68 -2.84 2.55 3.33
N LEU A 69 -2.58 2.23 4.59
CA LEU A 69 -2.87 3.10 5.73
C LEU A 69 -2.10 4.43 5.61
N HIS A 70 -0.84 4.38 5.20
CA HIS A 70 -0.04 5.57 4.93
C HIS A 70 -0.69 6.47 3.87
N ARG A 71 -1.14 5.88 2.75
CA ARG A 71 -1.81 6.60 1.64
C ARG A 71 -3.16 7.17 2.06
N VAL A 72 -3.96 6.43 2.83
CA VAL A 72 -5.28 6.87 3.31
C VAL A 72 -5.14 8.07 4.27
N ILE A 73 -4.22 8.00 5.22
CA ILE A 73 -3.96 9.11 6.15
C ILE A 73 -3.49 10.35 5.40
N GLY A 74 -2.61 10.20 4.40
CA GLY A 74 -2.18 11.31 3.55
C GLY A 74 -3.35 11.99 2.83
N ARG A 75 -4.27 11.21 2.27
CA ARG A 75 -5.49 11.74 1.62
C ARG A 75 -6.42 12.43 2.62
N ALA A 76 -6.66 11.84 3.78
CA ALA A 76 -7.52 12.42 4.81
C ALA A 76 -6.99 13.77 5.30
N ILE A 77 -5.67 13.88 5.54
CA ILE A 77 -5.03 15.15 5.91
C ILE A 77 -5.21 16.20 4.81
N GLY A 78 -5.01 15.82 3.54
CA GLY A 78 -5.23 16.71 2.41
C GLY A 78 -6.67 17.24 2.33
N LEU A 79 -7.67 16.38 2.55
CA LEU A 79 -9.08 16.79 2.57
C LEU A 79 -9.40 17.73 3.74
N VAL A 80 -8.96 17.40 4.96
CA VAL A 80 -9.17 18.25 6.15
C VAL A 80 -8.53 19.62 5.96
N PHE A 81 -7.39 19.69 5.26
CA PHE A 81 -6.74 20.96 4.96
C PHE A 81 -7.48 21.75 3.87
N ILE A 82 -8.06 21.12 2.85
CA ILE A 82 -8.73 21.81 1.73
C ILE A 82 -10.14 22.29 2.09
N ILE A 83 -10.92 21.50 2.84
CA ILE A 83 -12.34 21.79 3.16
C ILE A 83 -12.58 23.20 3.75
N PRO A 84 -11.75 23.73 4.67
CA PRO A 84 -11.93 25.07 5.23
C PRO A 84 -11.70 26.22 4.24
N PHE A 85 -11.09 25.95 3.07
CA PHE A 85 -10.78 26.95 2.04
C PHE A 85 -11.69 26.82 0.80
N LEU A 86 -12.72 25.96 0.86
CA LEU A 86 -13.80 25.86 -0.14
C LEU A 86 -15.04 26.62 0.36
#